data_AF-A0A7J5ATA2-F1
#
_entry.id   AF-A0A7J5ATA2-F1
#
_cell.length_a   1.000
_cell.length_b   1.000
_cell.length_c   1.000
_cell.angle_alpha   90.00
_cell.angle_beta   90.00
_cell.angle_gamma   90.00
#
_symmetry.space_group_name_H-M   'P 1'
#
loop_
_entity.id
_entity.type
_entity.pdbx_description
1 polymer ?
#
loop_
_entity_poly.entity_id
_entity_poly.type
_entity_poly.pdbx_seq_one_letter_code
_entity_poly.pdbx_strand_id
1 'polypeptide(L)'
;MRPTTEPAATHAAPALTPAQRAALAHVRETALRERPAALAAIARALAGSGVAHGPEHLIAAVGANGRLTLNFHPDRLLADGRTVADALTAEGVYRSQFETGISNGGLTAFPGGDRDRWEETLFGGAYQTAGVRPADRPKYGGLNLLDHPDGACPRFGSCHLRLRPQVLARATFCFGDSHLGPRDLGTVDVFEPVLAALLAATDGTGVSLGVPGDVVTLTRALLRRREDAAWAPGAAGRALDDYIEAQVHGELSLARDVAAMVVDPSFRGTETGATLAALARRHGFALRWHAGFALPVDRIDAEFRGPAIPPLAARVHAEFARPGELIDAALIGRAAVSVVTEPSRWADRGPTEVTLQHLKQLWHVLVRFGAPRAT
;
A
#
# COMPACT_ATOMS: atom_id res chain seq x y z
N MET A 1 -28.71 26.98 -18.66
CA MET A 1 -28.60 27.01 -17.20
C MET A 1 -27.30 26.32 -16.82
N ARG A 2 -26.25 27.06 -16.44
CA ARG A 2 -24.98 26.44 -16.00
C ARG A 2 -25.23 25.79 -14.63
N PRO A 3 -24.82 24.54 -14.39
CA PRO A 3 -24.86 23.99 -13.06
C PRO A 3 -23.86 24.78 -12.21
N THR A 4 -24.36 25.40 -11.15
CA THR A 4 -23.57 25.95 -10.06
C THR A 4 -22.83 24.79 -9.39
N THR A 5 -21.53 24.70 -9.65
CA THR A 5 -20.61 23.90 -8.83
C THR A 5 -20.56 24.53 -7.45
N GLU A 6 -21.22 23.91 -6.48
CA GLU A 6 -20.93 24.16 -5.06
C GLU A 6 -19.42 23.99 -4.82
N PRO A 7 -18.77 24.90 -4.08
CA PRO A 7 -17.38 24.72 -3.72
C PRO A 7 -17.26 23.45 -2.87
N ALA A 8 -16.40 22.52 -3.30
CA ALA A 8 -16.05 21.34 -2.53
C ALA A 8 -15.66 21.77 -1.11
N ALA A 9 -16.41 21.30 -0.11
CA ALA A 9 -16.15 21.62 1.28
C ALA A 9 -14.67 21.34 1.58
N THR A 10 -13.92 22.39 1.94
CA THR A 10 -12.59 22.27 2.53
C THR A 10 -12.75 21.55 3.86
N HIS A 11 -12.77 20.22 3.82
CA HIS A 11 -12.79 19.40 5.01
C HIS A 11 -11.44 19.54 5.70
N ALA A 12 -11.42 20.29 6.80
CA ALA A 12 -10.24 20.47 7.64
C ALA A 12 -9.61 19.11 8.01
N ALA A 13 -8.28 19.08 8.11
CA ALA A 13 -7.55 17.90 8.55
C ALA A 13 -8.06 17.44 9.93
N PRO A 14 -8.10 16.13 10.21
CA PRO A 14 -8.57 15.65 11.51
C PRO A 14 -7.61 16.12 12.60
N ALA A 15 -8.17 16.48 13.76
CA ALA A 15 -7.38 16.76 14.95
C ALA A 15 -6.64 15.49 15.38
N LEU A 16 -5.31 15.56 15.40
CA LEU A 16 -4.48 14.44 15.86
C LEU A 16 -4.57 14.28 17.38
N THR A 17 -4.44 13.05 17.88
CA THR A 17 -4.30 12.79 19.31
C THR A 17 -2.91 13.19 19.81
N PRO A 18 -2.70 13.33 21.14
CA PRO A 18 -1.37 13.53 21.69
C PRO A 18 -0.36 12.45 21.26
N ALA A 19 -0.76 11.17 21.26
CA ALA A 19 0.08 10.06 20.80
C ALA A 19 0.46 10.18 19.33
N GLN A 20 -0.47 10.56 18.46
CA GLN A 20 -0.20 10.75 17.03
C GLN A 20 0.77 11.91 16.77
N ARG A 21 0.64 13.01 17.51
CA ARG A 21 1.60 14.13 17.45
C ARG A 21 2.97 13.71 17.96
N ALA A 22 3.04 12.96 19.06
CA ALA A 22 4.29 12.47 19.62
C ALA A 22 5.01 11.52 18.65
N ALA A 23 4.27 10.62 17.99
CA ALA A 23 4.82 9.72 16.97
C ALA A 23 5.43 10.49 15.78
N LEU A 24 4.69 11.47 15.23
CA LEU A 24 5.19 12.34 14.16
C LEU A 24 6.43 13.12 14.59
N ALA A 25 6.42 13.70 15.79
CA ALA A 25 7.55 14.45 16.33
C ALA A 25 8.79 13.56 16.49
N HIS A 26 8.62 12.34 17.05
CA HIS A 26 9.70 11.39 17.24
C HIS A 26 10.39 11.03 15.91
N VAL A 27 9.60 10.65 14.89
CA VAL A 27 10.15 10.30 13.58
C VAL A 27 10.85 11.50 12.94
N ARG A 28 10.24 12.69 13.02
CA ARG A 28 10.84 13.92 12.50
C ARG A 28 12.16 14.26 13.18
N GLU A 29 12.26 14.13 14.49
CA GLU A 29 13.49 14.35 15.26
C GLU A 29 14.57 13.34 14.89
N THR A 30 14.20 12.07 14.70
CA THR A 30 15.12 11.03 14.21
C THR A 30 15.64 11.39 12.83
N ALA A 31 14.76 11.77 11.90
CA ALA A 31 15.15 12.18 10.56
C ALA A 31 16.06 13.42 10.55
N LEU A 32 15.83 14.38 11.45
CA LEU A 32 16.68 15.57 11.59
C LEU A 32 18.09 15.24 12.08
N ARG A 33 18.27 14.23 12.94
CA ARG A 33 19.59 13.77 13.37
C ARG A 33 20.38 13.18 12.20
N GLU A 34 19.72 12.44 11.32
CA GLU A 34 20.35 11.79 10.16
C GLU A 34 20.51 12.72 8.94
N ARG A 35 19.79 13.84 8.90
CA ARG A 35 19.74 14.78 7.76
C ARG A 35 21.12 15.20 7.22
N PRO A 36 22.14 15.56 8.04
CA PRO A 36 23.44 15.96 7.50
C PRO A 36 24.13 14.84 6.69
N ALA A 37 24.09 13.61 7.19
CA ALA A 37 24.65 12.45 6.50
C ALA A 37 23.86 12.12 5.23
N ALA A 38 22.53 12.20 5.30
CA ALA A 38 21.64 11.98 4.16
C ALA A 38 21.87 13.00 3.03
N LEU A 39 21.98 14.30 3.35
CA LEU A 39 22.29 15.35 2.36
C LEU A 39 23.63 15.11 1.66
N ALA A 40 24.66 14.70 2.41
CA ALA A 40 25.95 14.36 1.83
C ALA A 40 25.87 13.13 0.90
N ALA A 41 25.06 12.12 1.25
CA ALA A 41 24.82 10.95 0.41
C ALA A 41 24.07 11.31 -0.88
N ILE A 42 23.00 12.12 -0.78
CA ILE A 42 22.25 12.59 -1.96
C ILE A 42 23.17 13.39 -2.88
N ALA A 43 23.95 14.33 -2.35
CA ALA A 43 24.86 15.14 -3.16
C ALA A 43 25.87 14.28 -3.94
N ARG A 44 26.42 13.23 -3.31
CA ARG A 44 27.33 12.28 -4.00
C ARG A 44 26.62 11.51 -5.11
N ALA A 45 25.42 10.99 -4.87
CA ALA A 45 24.65 10.25 -5.86
C ALA A 45 24.28 11.12 -7.07
N LEU A 46 23.92 12.39 -6.84
CA LEU A 46 23.58 13.33 -7.92
C LEU A 46 24.81 13.78 -8.71
N ALA A 47 25.92 14.06 -8.03
CA ALA A 47 27.18 14.42 -8.70
C ALA A 47 27.72 13.28 -9.58
N GLY A 48 27.62 12.02 -9.11
CA GLY A 48 28.05 10.84 -9.86
C GLY A 48 27.22 10.53 -11.11
N SER A 49 26.00 11.10 -11.21
CA SER A 49 25.05 10.83 -12.29
C SER A 49 24.90 11.98 -13.29
N GLY A 50 25.57 13.12 -13.08
CA GLY A 50 25.49 14.30 -13.95
C GLY A 50 24.17 15.07 -13.84
N VAL A 51 23.39 14.84 -12.77
CA VAL A 51 22.13 15.55 -12.51
C VAL A 51 22.43 16.95 -11.94
N ALA A 52 21.90 18.00 -12.59
CA ALA A 52 22.15 19.39 -12.22
C ALA A 52 21.23 19.96 -11.13
N HIS A 53 20.29 19.16 -10.61
CA HIS A 53 19.34 19.60 -9.57
C HIS A 53 19.91 19.32 -8.18
N GLY A 54 19.75 20.29 -7.26
CA GLY A 54 20.08 20.08 -5.86
C GLY A 54 19.04 19.25 -5.10
N PRO A 55 19.40 18.67 -3.93
CA PRO A 55 18.50 17.86 -3.10
C PRO A 55 17.16 18.55 -2.81
N GLU A 56 17.18 19.87 -2.59
CA GLU A 56 16.00 20.68 -2.26
C GLU A 56 14.91 20.62 -3.33
N HIS A 57 15.29 20.55 -4.61
CA HIS A 57 14.33 20.43 -5.71
C HIS A 57 13.65 19.07 -5.74
N LEU A 58 14.39 18.00 -5.47
CA LEU A 58 13.83 16.64 -5.42
C LEU A 58 12.88 16.49 -4.22
N ILE A 59 13.26 17.02 -3.06
CA ILE A 59 12.44 16.97 -1.84
C ILE A 59 11.15 17.77 -2.03
N ALA A 60 11.24 18.98 -2.58
CA ALA A 60 10.06 19.78 -2.91
C ALA A 60 9.14 19.05 -3.90
N ALA A 61 9.72 18.37 -4.90
CA ALA A 61 8.96 17.58 -5.85
C ALA A 61 8.29 16.37 -5.19
N VAL A 62 8.94 15.68 -4.24
CA VAL A 62 8.30 14.62 -3.45
C VAL A 62 7.10 15.15 -2.68
N GLY A 63 7.23 16.30 -2.00
CA GLY A 63 6.12 16.91 -1.24
C GLY A 63 4.93 17.33 -2.11
N ALA A 64 5.18 17.83 -3.33
CA ALA A 64 4.14 18.26 -4.26
C ALA A 64 3.50 17.10 -5.06
N ASN A 65 4.34 16.18 -5.53
CA ASN A 65 3.95 15.14 -6.48
C ASN A 65 3.73 13.77 -5.84
N GLY A 66 4.19 13.55 -4.61
CA GLY A 66 4.01 12.31 -3.88
C GLY A 66 2.53 11.94 -3.72
N ARG A 67 2.21 10.66 -3.89
CA ARG A 67 0.85 10.15 -3.76
C ARG A 67 0.86 8.97 -2.81
N LEU A 68 0.16 9.10 -1.68
CA LEU A 68 -0.03 7.98 -0.77
C LEU A 68 -1.06 7.01 -1.36
N THR A 69 -0.74 5.73 -1.32
CA THR A 69 -1.65 4.64 -1.67
C THR A 69 -1.82 3.66 -0.53
N LEU A 70 -3.06 3.23 -0.29
CA LEU A 70 -3.39 2.17 0.66
C LEU A 70 -3.87 0.95 -0.12
N ASN A 71 -3.01 -0.05 -0.27
CA ASN A 71 -3.34 -1.28 -0.96
C ASN A 71 -4.15 -2.21 -0.05
N PHE A 72 -5.24 -2.79 -0.59
CA PHE A 72 -6.13 -3.70 0.13
C PHE A 72 -6.75 -4.74 -0.82
N HIS A 73 -7.25 -5.84 -0.25
CA HIS A 73 -8.11 -6.80 -0.95
C HIS A 73 -9.56 -6.57 -0.52
N PRO A 74 -10.47 -6.19 -1.45
CA PRO A 74 -11.82 -5.72 -1.11
C PRO A 74 -12.75 -6.83 -0.61
N ASP A 75 -12.39 -8.07 -0.84
CA ASP A 75 -13.18 -9.29 -0.65
C ASP A 75 -12.77 -10.10 0.60
N ARG A 76 -11.73 -9.68 1.32
CA ARG A 76 -11.34 -10.34 2.58
C ARG A 76 -12.39 -10.10 3.65
N LEU A 77 -12.69 -11.12 4.44
CA LEU A 77 -13.63 -11.03 5.54
C LEU A 77 -12.98 -10.45 6.79
N LEU A 78 -13.65 -9.49 7.42
CA LEU A 78 -13.37 -9.04 8.78
C LEU A 78 -13.85 -10.08 9.80
N ALA A 79 -13.46 -9.89 11.07
CA ALA A 79 -13.89 -10.76 12.17
C ALA A 79 -15.43 -10.81 12.36
N ASP A 80 -16.16 -9.78 11.91
CA ASP A 80 -17.62 -9.74 11.95
C ASP A 80 -18.31 -10.33 10.70
N GLY A 81 -17.53 -10.92 9.79
CA GLY A 81 -18.02 -11.59 8.59
C GLY A 81 -18.32 -10.67 7.40
N ARG A 82 -18.23 -9.33 7.56
CA ARG A 82 -18.35 -8.41 6.42
C ARG A 82 -17.09 -8.45 5.56
N THR A 83 -17.24 -8.21 4.26
CA THR A 83 -16.06 -7.98 3.40
C THR A 83 -15.45 -6.61 3.69
N VAL A 84 -14.17 -6.41 3.34
CA VAL A 84 -13.54 -5.07 3.39
C VAL A 84 -14.34 -4.05 2.59
N ALA A 85 -14.88 -4.39 1.41
CA ALA A 85 -15.70 -3.50 0.60
C ALA A 85 -16.99 -3.10 1.32
N ASP A 86 -17.66 -4.03 1.99
CA ASP A 86 -18.89 -3.75 2.74
C ASP A 86 -18.60 -2.89 3.98
N ALA A 87 -17.51 -3.15 4.69
CA ALA A 87 -17.10 -2.35 5.83
C ALA A 87 -16.76 -0.90 5.43
N LEU A 88 -15.99 -0.72 4.34
CA LEU A 88 -15.72 0.60 3.77
C LEU A 88 -17.01 1.32 3.38
N THR A 89 -17.98 0.60 2.82
CA THR A 89 -19.29 1.13 2.44
C THR A 89 -20.12 1.52 3.64
N ALA A 90 -20.19 0.68 4.67
CA ALA A 90 -20.99 0.97 5.85
C ALA A 90 -20.43 2.17 6.64
N GLU A 91 -19.10 2.26 6.75
CA GLU A 91 -18.48 3.13 7.75
C GLU A 91 -17.81 4.38 7.17
N GLY A 92 -17.44 4.37 5.88
CA GLY A 92 -16.81 5.52 5.24
C GLY A 92 -15.42 5.89 5.79
N VAL A 93 -14.78 4.97 6.52
CA VAL A 93 -13.45 5.13 7.12
C VAL A 93 -12.54 3.94 6.80
N TYR A 94 -11.25 4.19 6.60
CA TYR A 94 -10.23 3.15 6.46
C TYR A 94 -9.61 2.84 7.84
N ARG A 95 -9.74 1.60 8.28
CA ARG A 95 -9.31 1.14 9.61
C ARG A 95 -7.95 0.47 9.57
N SER A 96 -7.27 0.50 10.72
CA SER A 96 -6.00 -0.18 10.92
C SER A 96 -6.18 -1.68 11.19
N GLN A 97 -5.08 -2.43 11.17
CA GLN A 97 -5.07 -3.83 11.58
C GLN A 97 -5.52 -4.04 13.03
N PHE A 98 -5.17 -3.11 13.93
CA PHE A 98 -5.56 -3.15 15.35
C PHE A 98 -7.08 -3.08 15.54
N GLU A 99 -7.81 -2.56 14.57
CA GLU A 99 -9.28 -2.46 14.60
C GLU A 99 -9.95 -3.59 13.82
N THR A 100 -9.34 -4.02 12.72
CA THR A 100 -9.97 -4.96 11.77
C THR A 100 -9.66 -6.42 12.06
N GLY A 101 -8.54 -6.70 12.74
CA GLY A 101 -8.08 -8.06 13.03
C GLY A 101 -7.61 -8.84 11.81
N ILE A 102 -7.52 -8.19 10.63
CA ILE A 102 -7.06 -8.83 9.39
C ILE A 102 -5.80 -8.17 8.86
N SER A 103 -5.01 -8.91 8.10
CA SER A 103 -3.74 -8.40 7.57
C SER A 103 -3.35 -9.13 6.31
N ASN A 104 -2.72 -8.40 5.39
CA ASN A 104 -1.92 -8.96 4.31
C ASN A 104 -0.41 -8.91 4.68
N GLY A 105 -0.09 -8.68 5.96
CA GLY A 105 1.21 -8.79 6.62
C GLY A 105 1.25 -10.03 7.53
N GLY A 106 1.74 -9.89 8.76
CA GLY A 106 1.50 -10.85 9.86
C GLY A 106 0.40 -10.36 10.81
N LEU A 107 -0.26 -11.27 11.55
CA LEU A 107 -1.32 -10.96 12.53
C LEU A 107 -0.76 -10.72 13.94
N THR A 108 0.14 -9.76 14.09
CA THR A 108 0.85 -9.50 15.36
C THR A 108 0.49 -8.15 16.00
N ALA A 109 -0.64 -7.57 15.59
CA ALA A 109 -1.12 -6.25 16.01
C ALA A 109 -1.98 -6.30 17.28
N PHE A 110 -1.35 -6.58 18.41
CA PHE A 110 -1.94 -6.55 19.75
C PHE A 110 -0.87 -6.12 20.76
N PRO A 111 -1.24 -5.63 21.97
CA PRO A 111 -0.27 -5.22 22.98
C PRO A 111 0.78 -6.31 23.25
N GLY A 112 2.06 -5.97 23.10
CA GLY A 112 3.19 -6.89 23.25
C GLY A 112 3.48 -7.81 22.04
N GLY A 113 2.63 -7.83 21.01
CA GLY A 113 2.88 -8.53 19.75
C GLY A 113 3.97 -7.88 18.91
N ASP A 114 4.49 -8.58 17.90
CA ASP A 114 5.64 -8.10 17.10
C ASP A 114 5.40 -6.71 16.51
N ARG A 115 4.18 -6.47 15.99
CA ARG A 115 3.82 -5.17 15.45
C ARG A 115 3.84 -4.07 16.48
N ASP A 116 3.37 -4.37 17.69
CA ASP A 116 3.38 -3.40 18.77
C ASP A 116 4.81 -3.03 19.17
N ARG A 117 5.72 -4.01 19.24
CA ARG A 117 7.13 -3.80 19.62
C ARG A 117 7.94 -3.04 18.57
N TRP A 118 7.75 -3.32 17.28
CA TRP A 118 8.46 -2.51 16.27
C TRP A 118 7.85 -1.11 16.16
N GLU A 119 6.53 -0.94 16.33
CA GLU A 119 5.90 0.39 16.36
C GLU A 119 6.36 1.19 17.60
N GLU A 120 6.62 0.53 18.74
CA GLU A 120 7.24 1.15 19.91
C GLU A 120 8.61 1.76 19.57
N THR A 121 9.45 1.01 18.85
CA THR A 121 10.76 1.49 18.42
C THR A 121 10.62 2.61 17.38
N LEU A 122 9.75 2.42 16.38
CA LEU A 122 9.56 3.35 15.26
C LEU A 122 9.01 4.71 15.69
N PHE A 123 8.13 4.72 16.70
CA PHE A 123 7.43 5.92 17.16
C PHE A 123 7.82 6.37 18.57
N GLY A 124 8.92 5.85 19.11
CA GLY A 124 9.45 6.26 20.42
C GLY A 124 8.48 6.01 21.57
N GLY A 125 7.76 4.90 21.55
CA GLY A 125 6.79 4.54 22.60
C GLY A 125 5.49 5.33 22.58
N ALA A 126 5.26 6.21 21.58
CA ALA A 126 4.11 7.10 21.57
C ALA A 126 2.76 6.38 21.66
N TYR A 127 2.65 5.20 21.05
CA TYR A 127 1.42 4.40 21.05
C TYR A 127 1.29 3.41 22.20
N GLN A 128 2.34 3.28 23.02
CA GLN A 128 2.40 2.42 24.20
C GLN A 128 2.01 3.19 25.48
N THR A 129 1.77 4.50 25.35
CA THR A 129 1.28 5.34 26.45
C THR A 129 -0.15 4.95 26.87
N ALA A 130 -0.44 5.11 28.17
CA ALA A 130 -1.75 4.79 28.71
C ALA A 130 -2.87 5.62 28.05
N GLY A 131 -3.98 4.95 27.71
CA GLY A 131 -5.15 5.60 27.11
C GLY A 131 -5.15 5.68 25.57
N VAL A 132 -4.08 5.24 24.90
CA VAL A 132 -4.07 5.09 23.44
C VAL A 132 -5.01 3.96 23.02
N ARG A 133 -5.90 4.25 22.06
CA ARG A 133 -6.85 3.26 21.53
C ARG A 133 -6.31 2.60 20.26
N PRO A 134 -6.78 1.38 19.92
CA PRO A 134 -6.52 0.75 18.62
C PRO A 134 -6.73 1.67 17.41
N ALA A 135 -7.79 2.50 17.44
CA ALA A 135 -8.11 3.44 16.36
C ALA A 135 -7.11 4.61 16.22
N ASP A 136 -6.33 4.89 17.26
CA ASP A 136 -5.32 5.95 17.25
C ASP A 136 -4.03 5.49 16.55
N ARG A 137 -3.83 4.18 16.37
CA ARG A 137 -2.69 3.58 15.68
C ARG A 137 -2.66 3.95 14.19
N PRO A 138 -1.47 4.01 13.56
CA PRO A 138 -1.35 4.46 12.19
C PRO A 138 -1.90 3.45 11.17
N LYS A 139 -2.31 3.98 10.02
CA LYS A 139 -2.75 3.20 8.85
C LYS A 139 -1.56 3.07 7.90
N TYR A 140 -1.25 1.85 7.49
CA TYR A 140 -0.07 1.56 6.67
C TYR A 140 -0.42 1.61 5.18
N GLY A 141 0.50 2.14 4.39
CA GLY A 141 0.45 2.22 2.93
C GLY A 141 1.83 2.47 2.36
N GLY A 142 1.89 3.09 1.19
CA GLY A 142 3.16 3.48 0.58
C GLY A 142 3.09 4.78 -0.19
N LEU A 143 4.26 5.40 -0.39
CA LEU A 143 4.43 6.61 -1.18
C LEU A 143 4.72 6.25 -2.64
N ASN A 144 3.72 6.40 -3.50
CA ASN A 144 3.78 6.07 -4.91
C ASN A 144 4.49 7.18 -5.71
N LEU A 145 5.82 7.17 -5.66
CA LEU A 145 6.65 8.14 -6.36
C LEU A 145 6.77 7.88 -7.86
N LEU A 146 6.28 6.78 -8.44
CA LEU A 146 6.33 6.54 -9.89
C LEU A 146 4.95 6.42 -10.55
N ASP A 147 3.87 6.72 -9.81
CA ASP A 147 2.47 6.59 -10.24
C ASP A 147 2.13 5.17 -10.73
N HIS A 148 2.73 4.16 -10.11
CA HIS A 148 2.45 2.77 -10.40
C HIS A 148 0.93 2.49 -10.33
N PRO A 149 0.34 1.94 -11.40
CA PRO A 149 -1.11 1.75 -11.50
C PRO A 149 -1.65 0.68 -10.54
N ASP A 150 -0.78 -0.19 -10.03
CA ASP A 150 -1.01 -1.19 -8.99
C ASP A 150 -0.74 -0.65 -7.56
N GLY A 151 -0.38 0.64 -7.42
CA GLY A 151 -0.09 1.28 -6.14
C GLY A 151 1.37 1.15 -5.72
N ALA A 152 1.74 1.79 -4.61
CA ALA A 152 3.12 1.77 -4.09
C ALA A 152 3.52 0.41 -3.54
N CYS A 153 2.58 -0.34 -2.97
CA CYS A 153 2.84 -1.60 -2.26
C CYS A 153 1.82 -2.69 -2.66
N PRO A 154 1.82 -3.13 -3.93
CA PRO A 154 0.89 -4.14 -4.45
C PRO A 154 0.90 -5.47 -3.68
N ARG A 155 1.97 -5.75 -2.93
CA ARG A 155 2.04 -6.92 -2.03
C ARG A 155 0.85 -7.01 -1.05
N PHE A 156 0.28 -5.88 -0.65
CA PHE A 156 -0.77 -5.83 0.37
C PHE A 156 -2.18 -5.80 -0.19
N GLY A 157 -2.35 -5.78 -1.50
CA GLY A 157 -3.69 -5.76 -2.06
C GLY A 157 -3.73 -5.52 -3.56
N SER A 158 -4.75 -6.10 -4.17
CA SER A 158 -5.09 -5.95 -5.58
C SER A 158 -5.76 -4.62 -5.91
N CYS A 159 -6.34 -3.94 -4.92
CA CYS A 159 -6.96 -2.64 -5.10
C CYS A 159 -6.21 -1.61 -4.24
N HIS A 160 -6.35 -0.32 -4.55
CA HIS A 160 -5.83 0.71 -3.64
C HIS A 160 -6.66 1.99 -3.63
N LEU A 161 -6.63 2.66 -2.48
CA LEU A 161 -7.09 4.05 -2.35
C LEU A 161 -5.92 4.97 -2.64
N ARG A 162 -6.11 5.96 -3.52
CA ARG A 162 -5.18 7.07 -3.71
C ARG A 162 -5.63 8.25 -2.86
N LEU A 163 -4.77 8.68 -1.94
CA LEU A 163 -5.11 9.75 -1.00
C LEU A 163 -4.88 11.13 -1.61
N ARG A 164 -5.59 12.13 -1.08
CA ARG A 164 -5.39 13.55 -1.42
C ARG A 164 -4.06 14.06 -0.82
N PRO A 165 -3.38 15.04 -1.46
CA PRO A 165 -2.03 15.46 -1.06
C PRO A 165 -1.90 15.91 0.40
N GLN A 166 -2.94 16.54 0.98
CA GLN A 166 -2.92 17.00 2.37
C GLN A 166 -2.66 15.91 3.40
N VAL A 167 -2.86 14.63 3.06
CA VAL A 167 -2.58 13.51 3.97
C VAL A 167 -1.07 13.33 4.22
N LEU A 168 -0.22 13.79 3.30
CA LEU A 168 1.25 13.74 3.48
C LEU A 168 1.71 14.47 4.75
N ALA A 169 1.03 15.55 5.14
CA ALA A 169 1.38 16.36 6.31
C ALA A 169 1.25 15.60 7.66
N ARG A 170 0.58 14.44 7.65
CA ARG A 170 0.38 13.59 8.83
C ARG A 170 0.84 12.16 8.58
N ALA A 171 1.82 11.99 7.70
CA ALA A 171 2.44 10.71 7.40
C ALA A 171 3.92 10.70 7.79
N THR A 172 4.38 9.56 8.26
CA THR A 172 5.80 9.21 8.37
C THR A 172 6.16 8.21 7.28
N PHE A 173 7.46 8.09 7.01
CA PHE A 173 7.98 7.29 5.91
C PHE A 173 9.21 6.51 6.34
N CYS A 174 9.38 5.33 5.75
CA CYS A 174 10.67 4.62 5.72
C CYS A 174 10.87 3.96 4.35
N PHE A 175 12.12 3.79 3.94
CA PHE A 175 12.43 2.98 2.76
C PHE A 175 12.44 1.50 3.13
N GLY A 176 11.67 0.68 2.41
CA GLY A 176 11.44 -0.73 2.74
C GLY A 176 10.47 -0.96 3.91
N ASP A 177 10.44 -2.19 4.42
CA ASP A 177 9.53 -2.64 5.49
C ASP A 177 9.93 -2.12 6.87
N SER A 178 9.01 -1.45 7.59
CA SER A 178 9.32 -0.96 8.95
C SER A 178 9.63 -2.07 9.95
N HIS A 179 9.12 -3.28 9.72
CA HIS A 179 9.35 -4.42 10.61
C HIS A 179 10.82 -4.88 10.64
N LEU A 180 11.65 -4.43 9.67
CA LEU A 180 13.08 -4.72 9.60
C LEU A 180 13.91 -3.72 10.43
N GLY A 181 13.27 -2.73 11.05
CA GLY A 181 13.94 -1.67 11.81
C GLY A 181 14.78 -0.71 10.95
N PRO A 182 14.21 -0.13 9.87
CA PRO A 182 14.94 0.80 9.03
C PRO A 182 15.36 2.04 9.83
N ARG A 183 16.53 2.58 9.49
CA ARG A 183 17.05 3.83 10.08
C ARG A 183 16.67 5.05 9.25
N ASP A 184 16.38 4.84 7.97
CA ASP A 184 16.05 5.86 6.99
C ASP A 184 14.59 6.28 7.14
N LEU A 185 14.33 7.01 8.23
CA LEU A 185 13.00 7.53 8.57
C LEU A 185 12.84 8.97 8.08
N GLY A 186 11.60 9.36 7.80
CA GLY A 186 11.31 10.73 7.39
C GLY A 186 9.86 11.17 7.60
N THR A 187 9.67 12.48 7.55
CA THR A 187 8.38 13.14 7.34
C THR A 187 8.42 13.89 6.02
N VAL A 188 7.29 14.42 5.54
CA VAL A 188 7.28 15.14 4.26
C VAL A 188 8.19 16.39 4.27
N ASP A 189 8.40 17.02 5.43
CA ASP A 189 9.29 18.18 5.62
C ASP A 189 10.73 17.81 6.00
N VAL A 190 10.99 16.53 6.31
CA VAL A 190 12.31 15.96 6.63
C VAL A 190 12.46 14.62 5.93
N PHE A 191 12.54 14.67 4.60
CA PHE A 191 12.50 13.49 3.73
C PHE A 191 13.90 13.01 3.31
N GLU A 192 14.96 13.74 3.68
CA GLU A 192 16.33 13.49 3.21
C GLU A 192 16.81 12.06 3.45
N PRO A 193 16.63 11.44 4.65
CA PRO A 193 17.12 10.08 4.88
C PRO A 193 16.45 9.05 3.96
N VAL A 194 15.13 9.17 3.76
CA VAL A 194 14.37 8.28 2.87
C VAL A 194 14.82 8.44 1.42
N LEU A 195 15.04 9.68 0.95
CA LEU A 195 15.54 9.93 -0.39
C LEU A 195 16.97 9.39 -0.58
N ALA A 196 17.84 9.55 0.42
CA ALA A 196 19.20 9.00 0.37
C ALA A 196 19.18 7.48 0.24
N ALA A 197 18.35 6.79 1.03
CA ALA A 197 18.18 5.34 0.96
C ALA A 197 17.65 4.88 -0.40
N LEU A 198 16.63 5.57 -0.95
CA LEU A 198 16.09 5.28 -2.28
C LEU A 198 17.16 5.41 -3.38
N LEU A 199 17.95 6.49 -3.35
CA LEU A 199 19.01 6.71 -4.34
C LEU A 199 20.10 5.63 -4.24
N ALA A 200 20.51 5.28 -3.02
CA ALA A 200 21.50 4.23 -2.80
C ALA A 200 21.01 2.86 -3.26
N ALA A 201 19.75 2.51 -2.96
CA ALA A 201 19.15 1.27 -3.42
C ALA A 201 19.01 1.21 -4.95
N THR A 202 18.62 2.34 -5.56
CA THR A 202 18.52 2.46 -7.03
C THR A 202 19.86 2.24 -7.70
N ASP A 203 20.93 2.89 -7.21
CA ASP A 203 22.28 2.75 -7.75
C ASP A 203 22.84 1.33 -7.53
N GLY A 204 22.62 0.75 -6.37
CA GLY A 204 23.14 -0.57 -6.01
C GLY A 204 22.46 -1.76 -6.69
N THR A 205 21.19 -1.61 -7.10
CA THR A 205 20.39 -2.72 -7.65
C THR A 205 20.03 -2.56 -9.12
N GLY A 206 20.09 -1.34 -9.67
CA GLY A 206 19.56 -1.02 -10.99
C GLY A 206 18.03 -1.09 -11.07
N VAL A 207 17.35 -1.13 -9.91
CA VAL A 207 15.89 -1.14 -9.77
C VAL A 207 15.48 0.02 -8.88
N SER A 208 14.46 0.76 -9.31
CA SER A 208 13.90 1.88 -8.55
C SER A 208 12.40 1.70 -8.41
N LEU A 209 11.96 1.45 -7.18
CA LEU A 209 10.57 1.23 -6.82
C LEU A 209 9.92 0.13 -7.67
N GLY A 210 10.62 -0.99 -7.88
CA GLY A 210 10.10 -2.17 -8.60
C GLY A 210 10.31 -2.19 -10.12
N VAL A 211 10.77 -1.10 -10.74
CA VAL A 211 11.08 -1.06 -12.18
C VAL A 211 12.56 -0.81 -12.43
N PRO A 212 13.14 -1.28 -13.56
CA PRO A 212 14.52 -0.96 -13.91
C PRO A 212 14.73 0.56 -13.92
N GLY A 213 15.80 1.03 -13.29
CA GLY A 213 16.06 2.45 -13.11
C GLY A 213 17.45 2.76 -12.59
N ASP A 214 17.84 4.02 -12.75
CA ASP A 214 19.07 4.61 -12.26
C ASP A 214 18.76 5.98 -11.62
N VAL A 215 19.76 6.61 -11.01
CA VAL A 215 19.60 7.93 -10.35
C VAL A 215 19.06 9.00 -11.31
N VAL A 216 19.45 8.96 -12.59
CA VAL A 216 19.05 9.95 -13.60
C VAL A 216 17.57 9.81 -13.95
N THR A 217 17.15 8.59 -14.26
CA THR A 217 15.77 8.24 -14.62
C THR A 217 14.82 8.46 -13.46
N LEU A 218 15.21 8.08 -12.23
CA LEU A 218 14.46 8.37 -11.02
C LEU A 218 14.30 9.88 -10.82
N THR A 219 15.39 10.65 -10.85
CA THR A 219 15.33 12.11 -10.65
C THR A 219 14.41 12.76 -11.68
N ARG A 220 14.52 12.36 -12.95
CA ARG A 220 13.63 12.83 -14.01
C ARG A 220 12.17 12.48 -13.71
N ALA A 221 11.88 11.29 -13.18
CA ALA A 221 10.52 10.87 -12.83
C ALA A 221 9.93 11.65 -11.64
N LEU A 222 10.75 12.00 -10.64
CA LEU A 222 10.34 12.81 -9.49
C LEU A 222 10.00 14.25 -9.89
N LEU A 223 10.81 14.84 -10.78
CA LEU A 223 10.66 16.23 -11.22
C LEU A 223 9.58 16.42 -12.29
N ARG A 224 9.06 15.35 -12.90
CA ARG A 224 7.92 15.44 -13.83
C ARG A 224 6.68 15.95 -13.08
N ARG A 225 6.12 17.06 -13.54
CA ARG A 225 4.84 17.58 -13.05
C ARG A 225 3.71 16.61 -13.43
N ARG A 226 2.91 16.22 -12.43
CA ARG A 226 1.89 15.15 -12.57
C ARG A 226 0.45 15.67 -12.66
N GLU A 227 0.29 16.98 -12.53
CA GLU A 227 -1.02 17.59 -12.29
C GLU A 227 -1.94 17.54 -13.52
N ASP A 228 -1.40 17.24 -14.70
CA ASP A 228 -2.14 17.23 -15.97
C ASP A 228 -2.20 15.87 -16.69
N ALA A 229 -1.57 14.82 -16.15
CA ALA A 229 -1.57 13.52 -16.82
C ALA A 229 -2.90 12.78 -16.58
N ALA A 230 -3.65 12.52 -17.66
CA ALA A 230 -4.78 11.60 -17.62
C ALA A 230 -4.30 10.25 -17.06
N TRP A 231 -5.04 9.72 -16.08
CA TRP A 231 -4.70 8.42 -15.53
C TRP A 231 -4.82 7.34 -16.61
N ALA A 232 -3.81 6.49 -16.70
CA ALA A 232 -3.78 5.33 -17.58
C ALA A 232 -3.41 4.08 -16.77
N PRO A 233 -3.96 2.90 -17.11
CA PRO A 233 -3.65 1.65 -16.45
C PRO A 233 -2.18 1.24 -16.58
N GLY A 234 -1.41 1.84 -17.50
CA GLY A 234 0.06 1.82 -17.56
C GLY A 234 0.71 0.43 -17.52
N ALA A 235 2.04 0.41 -17.40
CA ALA A 235 2.76 -0.78 -16.95
C ALA A 235 2.74 -0.82 -15.42
N ALA A 236 2.51 -2.00 -14.84
CA ALA A 236 2.54 -2.19 -13.39
C ALA A 236 3.95 -2.05 -12.82
N GLY A 237 4.05 -1.50 -11.62
CA GLY A 237 5.32 -1.36 -10.90
C GLY A 237 5.80 -2.68 -10.29
N ARG A 238 4.89 -3.58 -9.88
CA ARG A 238 5.21 -4.90 -9.30
C ARG A 238 6.16 -4.82 -8.09
N ALA A 239 6.13 -3.69 -7.39
CA ALA A 239 7.00 -3.36 -6.27
C ALA A 239 6.64 -4.17 -5.02
N LEU A 240 7.15 -5.41 -4.94
CA LEU A 240 6.87 -6.29 -3.81
C LEU A 240 7.67 -5.93 -2.57
N ASP A 241 8.93 -5.55 -2.72
CA ASP A 241 9.85 -5.33 -1.59
C ASP A 241 10.63 -4.00 -1.71
N ASP A 242 10.55 -3.36 -2.88
CA ASP A 242 11.21 -2.08 -3.19
C ASP A 242 10.18 -0.96 -3.23
N TYR A 243 9.86 -0.41 -2.06
CA TYR A 243 8.88 0.67 -1.91
C TYR A 243 9.21 1.55 -0.71
N ILE A 244 8.59 2.72 -0.69
CA ILE A 244 8.61 3.61 0.49
C ILE A 244 7.33 3.34 1.26
N GLU A 245 7.46 2.73 2.43
CA GLU A 245 6.35 2.52 3.33
C GLU A 245 5.94 3.86 3.95
N ALA A 246 4.63 4.05 4.13
CA ALA A 246 4.06 5.23 4.73
C ALA A 246 3.12 4.85 5.87
N GLN A 247 3.24 5.53 7.01
CA GLN A 247 2.35 5.35 8.15
C GLN A 247 1.54 6.63 8.34
N VAL A 248 0.23 6.54 8.11
CA VAL A 248 -0.71 7.68 8.16
C VAL A 248 -1.32 7.80 9.55
N HIS A 249 -1.15 8.96 10.17
CA HIS A 249 -1.62 9.27 11.52
C HIS A 249 -2.97 10.00 11.49
N GLY A 250 -3.83 9.68 12.47
CA GLY A 250 -5.20 10.20 12.54
C GLY A 250 -6.23 9.33 11.82
N GLU A 251 -7.48 9.74 11.87
CA GLU A 251 -8.58 9.09 11.14
C GLU A 251 -8.39 9.23 9.63
N LEU A 252 -8.75 8.20 8.87
CA LEU A 252 -8.81 8.28 7.41
C LEU A 252 -10.25 8.13 6.94
N SER A 253 -10.86 9.25 6.58
CA SER A 253 -12.23 9.33 6.06
C SER A 253 -12.19 9.24 4.55
N LEU A 254 -13.01 8.38 3.95
CA LEU A 254 -13.08 8.24 2.50
C LEU A 254 -13.56 9.53 1.83
N ALA A 255 -14.54 10.22 2.42
CA ALA A 255 -15.06 11.48 1.89
C ALA A 255 -13.99 12.58 1.86
N ARG A 256 -13.20 12.72 2.94
CA ARG A 256 -12.20 13.79 3.11
C ARG A 256 -10.84 13.46 2.51
N ASP A 257 -10.38 12.23 2.61
CA ASP A 257 -8.97 11.90 2.38
C ASP A 257 -8.72 11.16 1.05
N VAL A 258 -9.74 10.59 0.40
CA VAL A 258 -9.55 9.79 -0.84
C VAL A 258 -9.83 10.60 -2.10
N ALA A 259 -8.86 10.60 -3.01
CA ALA A 259 -8.97 11.24 -4.32
C ALA A 259 -9.52 10.29 -5.40
N ALA A 260 -9.15 9.02 -5.33
CA ALA A 260 -9.60 7.98 -6.26
C ALA A 260 -9.45 6.59 -5.64
N MET A 261 -10.19 5.63 -6.17
CA MET A 261 -10.01 4.21 -5.91
C MET A 261 -9.64 3.49 -7.21
N VAL A 262 -8.57 2.71 -7.17
CA VAL A 262 -8.10 1.90 -8.30
C VAL A 262 -8.35 0.43 -7.97
N VAL A 263 -9.01 -0.28 -8.88
CA VAL A 263 -9.55 -1.62 -8.65
C VAL A 263 -9.00 -2.61 -9.65
N ASP A 264 -8.77 -3.85 -9.21
CA ASP A 264 -8.36 -4.95 -10.08
C ASP A 264 -9.53 -5.37 -11.01
N PRO A 265 -9.29 -5.55 -12.32
CA PRO A 265 -10.34 -5.85 -13.29
C PRO A 265 -11.04 -7.19 -13.06
N SER A 266 -10.49 -8.10 -12.26
CA SER A 266 -11.16 -9.34 -11.85
C SER A 266 -12.44 -9.13 -11.04
N PHE A 267 -12.63 -7.94 -10.46
CA PHE A 267 -13.87 -7.57 -9.78
C PHE A 267 -14.95 -6.99 -10.72
N ARG A 268 -14.69 -6.86 -12.02
CA ARG A 268 -15.73 -6.41 -12.97
C ARG A 268 -16.86 -7.44 -13.05
N GLY A 269 -18.10 -6.97 -12.92
CA GLY A 269 -19.28 -7.83 -12.97
C GLY A 269 -19.49 -8.70 -11.74
N THR A 270 -18.71 -8.51 -10.67
CA THR A 270 -18.93 -9.17 -9.37
C THR A 270 -19.70 -8.26 -8.42
N GLU A 271 -20.29 -8.84 -7.37
CA GLU A 271 -20.93 -8.09 -6.28
C GLU A 271 -19.95 -7.13 -5.60
N THR A 272 -18.72 -7.60 -5.30
CA THR A 272 -17.66 -6.75 -4.76
C THR A 272 -17.37 -5.54 -5.65
N GLY A 273 -17.28 -5.73 -6.98
CA GLY A 273 -17.09 -4.62 -7.91
C GLY A 273 -18.25 -3.63 -7.92
N ALA A 274 -19.49 -4.11 -7.81
CA ALA A 274 -20.67 -3.27 -7.69
C ALA A 274 -20.67 -2.45 -6.39
N THR A 275 -20.31 -3.07 -5.26
CA THR A 275 -20.14 -2.40 -3.95
C THR A 275 -19.09 -1.28 -4.05
N LEU A 276 -17.91 -1.58 -4.63
CA LEU A 276 -16.85 -0.58 -4.83
C LEU A 276 -17.29 0.57 -5.75
N ALA A 277 -18.06 0.29 -6.81
CA ALA A 277 -18.58 1.32 -7.69
C ALA A 277 -19.66 2.19 -7.01
N ALA A 278 -20.51 1.61 -6.16
CA ALA A 278 -21.47 2.35 -5.35
C ALA A 278 -20.78 3.23 -4.30
N LEU A 279 -19.74 2.71 -3.63
CA LEU A 279 -18.91 3.45 -2.68
C LEU A 279 -18.27 4.68 -3.33
N ALA A 280 -17.64 4.51 -4.50
CA ALA A 280 -17.01 5.61 -5.23
C ALA A 280 -18.01 6.71 -5.61
N ARG A 281 -19.20 6.32 -6.11
CA ARG A 281 -20.28 7.28 -6.41
C ARG A 281 -20.76 8.00 -5.16
N ARG A 282 -20.97 7.30 -4.04
CA ARG A 282 -21.46 7.87 -2.78
C ARG A 282 -20.53 8.95 -2.23
N HIS A 283 -19.21 8.75 -2.34
CA HIS A 283 -18.21 9.69 -1.82
C HIS A 283 -17.65 10.66 -2.88
N GLY A 284 -18.08 10.56 -4.14
CA GLY A 284 -17.72 11.48 -5.22
C GLY A 284 -16.26 11.40 -5.68
N PHE A 285 -15.55 10.30 -5.44
CA PHE A 285 -14.19 10.11 -5.94
C PHE A 285 -14.14 9.20 -7.18
N ALA A 286 -13.09 9.34 -7.99
CA ALA A 286 -12.96 8.59 -9.24
C ALA A 286 -12.74 7.09 -8.98
N LEU A 287 -13.46 6.25 -9.73
CA LEU A 287 -13.19 4.81 -9.83
C LEU A 287 -12.34 4.53 -11.07
N ARG A 288 -11.22 3.84 -10.90
CA ARG A 288 -10.26 3.49 -11.96
C ARG A 288 -9.94 2.00 -11.91
N TRP A 289 -9.42 1.46 -12.99
CA TRP A 289 -9.19 0.02 -13.13
C TRP A 289 -7.84 -0.25 -13.76
N HIS A 290 -6.86 -0.72 -12.98
CA HIS A 290 -5.55 -1.06 -13.53
C HIS A 290 -5.63 -2.33 -14.41
N ALA A 291 -4.50 -2.74 -14.97
CA ALA A 291 -4.46 -3.85 -15.94
C ALA A 291 -4.69 -5.25 -15.34
N GLY A 292 -4.72 -5.39 -14.02
CA GLY A 292 -4.81 -6.68 -13.31
C GLY A 292 -3.57 -7.56 -13.44
N PHE A 293 -3.58 -8.67 -12.70
CA PHE A 293 -2.64 -9.76 -12.86
C PHE A 293 -3.39 -11.08 -12.98
N ALA A 294 -3.11 -11.82 -14.06
CA ALA A 294 -3.66 -13.16 -14.28
C ALA A 294 -2.55 -14.12 -14.70
N LEU A 295 -2.61 -15.36 -14.20
CA LEU A 295 -1.60 -16.38 -14.50
C LEU A 295 -2.26 -17.76 -14.67
N PRO A 296 -1.90 -18.56 -15.69
CA PRO A 296 -2.31 -19.96 -15.78
C PRO A 296 -1.82 -20.75 -14.57
N VAL A 297 -2.62 -21.72 -14.11
CA VAL A 297 -2.33 -22.49 -12.90
C VAL A 297 -1.04 -23.33 -13.02
N ASP A 298 -0.75 -23.82 -14.22
CA ASP A 298 0.45 -24.60 -14.58
C ASP A 298 1.71 -23.74 -14.73
N ARG A 299 1.58 -22.41 -14.70
CA ARG A 299 2.70 -21.45 -14.73
C ARG A 299 3.11 -20.97 -13.34
N ILE A 300 2.49 -21.49 -12.28
CA ILE A 300 2.82 -21.16 -10.89
C ILE A 300 3.92 -22.10 -10.42
N ASP A 301 5.11 -21.53 -10.27
CA ASP A 301 6.32 -22.26 -9.91
C ASP A 301 6.62 -22.20 -8.40
N ALA A 302 7.27 -23.25 -7.88
CA ALA A 302 7.64 -23.39 -6.47
C ALA A 302 8.83 -22.50 -6.06
N GLU A 303 9.68 -22.04 -6.98
CA GLU A 303 10.94 -21.35 -6.71
C GLU A 303 10.75 -20.01 -6.00
N PHE A 304 9.67 -19.26 -6.29
CA PHE A 304 9.53 -17.90 -5.76
C PHE A 304 8.97 -17.83 -4.33
N ARG A 305 7.91 -18.60 -4.03
CA ARG A 305 7.22 -18.56 -2.72
C ARG A 305 7.10 -19.91 -2.03
N GLY A 306 7.83 -20.90 -2.54
CA GLY A 306 7.96 -22.21 -1.94
C GLY A 306 7.01 -23.27 -2.52
N PRO A 307 7.27 -24.54 -2.20
CA PRO A 307 6.60 -25.70 -2.81
C PRO A 307 5.12 -25.84 -2.41
N ALA A 308 4.67 -25.12 -1.38
CA ALA A 308 3.27 -25.15 -0.94
C ALA A 308 2.32 -24.38 -1.87
N ILE A 309 2.84 -23.48 -2.74
CA ILE A 309 2.05 -22.55 -3.53
C ILE A 309 1.44 -23.18 -4.80
N PRO A 310 2.17 -23.94 -5.64
CA PRO A 310 1.57 -24.62 -6.79
C PRO A 310 0.39 -25.55 -6.44
N PRO A 311 0.46 -26.44 -5.42
CA PRO A 311 -0.69 -27.29 -5.08
C PRO A 311 -1.86 -26.49 -4.49
N LEU A 312 -1.59 -25.38 -3.78
CA LEU A 312 -2.65 -24.48 -3.35
C LEU A 312 -3.34 -23.84 -4.56
N ALA A 313 -2.57 -23.33 -5.52
CA ALA A 313 -3.09 -22.74 -6.74
C ALA A 313 -3.96 -23.73 -7.54
N ALA A 314 -3.50 -24.97 -7.68
CA ALA A 314 -4.27 -26.05 -8.32
C ALA A 314 -5.61 -26.28 -7.62
N ARG A 315 -5.63 -26.31 -6.29
CA ARG A 315 -6.85 -26.46 -5.49
C ARG A 315 -7.79 -25.27 -5.63
N VAL A 316 -7.26 -24.05 -5.53
CA VAL A 316 -8.02 -22.80 -5.71
C VAL A 316 -8.68 -22.78 -7.09
N HIS A 317 -7.95 -23.16 -8.13
CA HIS A 317 -8.46 -23.24 -9.49
C HIS A 317 -9.57 -24.30 -9.61
N ALA A 318 -9.31 -25.54 -9.16
CA ALA A 318 -10.26 -26.64 -9.25
C ALA A 318 -11.58 -26.38 -8.51
N GLU A 319 -11.54 -25.70 -7.35
CA GLU A 319 -12.72 -25.48 -6.52
C GLU A 319 -13.50 -24.20 -6.86
N PHE A 320 -12.82 -23.14 -7.33
CA PHE A 320 -13.42 -21.80 -7.44
C PHE A 320 -13.39 -21.19 -8.83
N ALA A 321 -12.68 -21.76 -9.80
CA ALA A 321 -12.57 -21.25 -11.17
C ALA A 321 -13.52 -21.98 -12.12
N ARG A 322 -13.89 -21.32 -13.21
CA ARG A 322 -14.53 -22.00 -14.35
C ARG A 322 -13.47 -22.65 -15.26
N PRO A 323 -13.84 -23.68 -16.05
CA PRO A 323 -12.91 -24.26 -17.02
C PRO A 323 -12.28 -23.19 -17.93
N GLY A 324 -10.95 -23.18 -18.01
CA GLY A 324 -10.19 -22.23 -18.82
C GLY A 324 -9.94 -20.85 -18.19
N GLU A 325 -10.48 -20.55 -17.00
CA GLU A 325 -10.15 -19.31 -16.29
C GLU A 325 -8.70 -19.33 -15.77
N LEU A 326 -8.07 -18.16 -15.72
CA LEU A 326 -6.75 -17.96 -15.12
C LEU A 326 -6.90 -17.68 -13.61
N ILE A 327 -5.81 -17.82 -12.86
CA ILE A 327 -5.77 -17.37 -11.47
C ILE A 327 -5.63 -15.85 -11.44
N ASP A 328 -6.57 -15.18 -10.79
CA ASP A 328 -6.65 -13.72 -10.61
C ASP A 328 -6.92 -13.35 -9.13
N ALA A 329 -6.99 -12.05 -8.84
CA ALA A 329 -7.21 -11.56 -7.48
C ALA A 329 -8.56 -12.02 -6.89
N ALA A 330 -9.65 -11.93 -7.67
CA ALA A 330 -11.00 -12.31 -7.21
C ALA A 330 -11.13 -13.82 -6.96
N LEU A 331 -10.42 -14.66 -7.70
CA LEU A 331 -10.38 -16.11 -7.49
C LEU A 331 -9.67 -16.46 -6.18
N ILE A 332 -8.49 -15.87 -5.93
CA ILE A 332 -7.79 -15.99 -4.63
C ILE A 332 -8.72 -15.49 -3.50
N GLY A 333 -9.48 -14.44 -3.79
CA GLY A 333 -10.60 -13.94 -3.01
C GLY A 333 -11.57 -14.97 -2.48
N ARG A 334 -12.21 -15.68 -3.42
CA ARG A 334 -13.19 -16.71 -3.10
C ARG A 334 -12.61 -17.81 -2.21
N ALA A 335 -11.37 -18.22 -2.49
CA ALA A 335 -10.67 -19.19 -1.65
C ALA A 335 -10.39 -18.63 -0.24
N ALA A 336 -9.96 -17.37 -0.11
CA ALA A 336 -9.73 -16.73 1.19
C ALA A 336 -11.01 -16.64 2.02
N VAL A 337 -12.14 -16.33 1.40
CA VAL A 337 -13.47 -16.38 2.03
C VAL A 337 -13.77 -17.81 2.53
N SER A 338 -13.63 -18.83 1.67
CA SER A 338 -13.89 -20.23 2.05
C SER A 338 -12.99 -20.72 3.18
N VAL A 339 -11.72 -20.31 3.22
CA VAL A 339 -10.80 -20.64 4.33
C VAL A 339 -11.32 -20.13 5.68
N VAL A 340 -11.98 -18.98 5.70
CA VAL A 340 -12.54 -18.38 6.92
C VAL A 340 -13.92 -18.97 7.26
N THR A 341 -14.79 -19.14 6.27
CA THR A 341 -16.18 -19.59 6.50
C THR A 341 -16.33 -21.10 6.63
N GLU A 342 -15.40 -21.86 6.05
CA GLU A 342 -15.43 -23.33 5.99
C GLU A 342 -14.06 -23.95 6.38
N PRO A 343 -13.48 -23.60 7.55
CA PRO A 343 -12.10 -23.96 7.89
C PRO A 343 -11.84 -25.48 7.92
N SER A 344 -12.87 -26.29 8.21
CA SER A 344 -12.77 -27.75 8.18
C SER A 344 -12.43 -28.31 6.80
N ARG A 345 -12.82 -27.63 5.72
CA ARG A 345 -12.45 -28.01 4.34
C ARG A 345 -10.96 -27.88 4.10
N TRP A 346 -10.28 -27.01 4.85
CA TRP A 346 -8.87 -26.66 4.65
C TRP A 346 -7.94 -27.25 5.72
N ALA A 347 -8.46 -28.13 6.59
CA ALA A 347 -7.71 -28.71 7.71
C ALA A 347 -6.44 -29.47 7.28
N ASP A 348 -6.43 -30.02 6.06
CA ASP A 348 -5.26 -30.67 5.45
C ASP A 348 -4.08 -29.71 5.22
N ARG A 349 -4.33 -28.40 5.17
CA ARG A 349 -3.32 -27.35 4.98
C ARG A 349 -2.85 -26.71 6.29
N GLY A 350 -3.32 -27.22 7.42
CA GLY A 350 -3.01 -26.71 8.75
C GLY A 350 -3.94 -25.57 9.19
N PRO A 351 -3.52 -24.78 10.19
CA PRO A 351 -4.33 -23.69 10.73
C PRO A 351 -4.74 -22.65 9.69
N THR A 352 -5.89 -22.00 9.90
CA THR A 352 -6.47 -20.99 9.00
C THR A 352 -5.45 -19.92 8.60
N GLU A 353 -4.70 -19.41 9.57
CA GLU A 353 -3.66 -18.38 9.40
C GLU A 353 -2.53 -18.83 8.46
N VAL A 354 -2.17 -20.12 8.48
CA VAL A 354 -1.14 -20.68 7.59
C VAL A 354 -1.65 -20.70 6.15
N THR A 355 -2.91 -21.12 5.95
CA THR A 355 -3.51 -21.15 4.61
C THR A 355 -3.73 -19.73 4.05
N LEU A 356 -4.17 -18.79 4.88
CA LEU A 356 -4.28 -17.37 4.48
C LEU A 356 -2.92 -16.77 4.10
N GLN A 357 -1.85 -17.11 4.83
CA GLN A 357 -0.49 -16.69 4.48
C GLN A 357 -0.04 -17.27 3.13
N HIS A 358 -0.37 -18.53 2.84
CA HIS A 358 -0.10 -19.11 1.52
C HIS A 358 -0.93 -18.46 0.40
N LEU A 359 -2.19 -18.09 0.63
CA LEU A 359 -3.01 -17.36 -0.36
C LEU A 359 -2.45 -15.95 -0.65
N LYS A 360 -1.92 -15.27 0.37
CA LYS A 360 -1.16 -14.02 0.18
C LYS A 360 0.11 -14.26 -0.66
N GLN A 361 0.84 -15.33 -0.40
CA GLN A 361 2.02 -15.66 -1.19
C GLN A 361 1.67 -16.01 -2.65
N LEU A 362 0.54 -16.67 -2.88
CA LEU A 362 -0.02 -16.87 -4.22
C LEU A 362 -0.36 -15.53 -4.90
N TRP A 363 -0.91 -14.56 -4.18
CA TRP A 363 -1.07 -13.19 -4.70
C TRP A 363 0.28 -12.56 -5.08
N HIS A 364 1.34 -12.73 -4.29
CA HIS A 364 2.67 -12.24 -4.66
C HIS A 364 3.19 -12.87 -5.96
N VAL A 365 2.89 -14.16 -6.22
CA VAL A 365 3.21 -14.81 -7.50
C VAL A 365 2.50 -14.10 -8.66
N LEU A 366 1.21 -13.74 -8.51
CA LEU A 366 0.50 -12.98 -9.54
C LEU A 366 1.11 -11.60 -9.77
N VAL A 367 1.43 -10.85 -8.71
CA VAL A 367 2.09 -9.54 -8.84
C VAL A 367 3.43 -9.67 -9.58
N ARG A 368 4.20 -10.73 -9.30
CA ARG A 368 5.52 -10.92 -9.91
C ARG A 368 5.45 -11.39 -11.36
N PHE A 369 4.61 -12.37 -11.66
CA PHE A 369 4.65 -13.11 -12.93
C PHE A 369 3.36 -13.02 -13.77
N GLY A 370 2.25 -12.56 -13.18
CA GLY A 370 0.97 -12.46 -13.87
C GLY A 370 1.00 -11.44 -15.01
N ALA A 371 0.34 -11.78 -16.12
CA ALA A 371 0.14 -10.88 -17.24
C ALA A 371 -1.06 -9.95 -16.98
N PRO A 372 -1.14 -8.79 -17.65
CA PRO A 372 -2.38 -8.01 -17.73
C PRO A 372 -3.57 -8.89 -18.06
N ARG A 373 -4.70 -8.69 -17.37
CA ARG A 373 -5.96 -9.34 -17.69
C ARG A 373 -6.47 -8.76 -19.02
N ALA A 374 -6.71 -9.62 -20.00
CA ALA A 374 -7.42 -9.21 -21.21
C ALA A 374 -8.81 -8.67 -20.82
N THR A 375 -9.14 -7.48 -21.30
CA THR A 375 -10.41 -6.78 -21.02
C THR A 375 -11.61 -7.47 -21.64
#